data_AF-A0A3N5WZ82-F1
#
_entry.id   AF-A0A3N5WZ82-F1
#
_cell.length_a   1.000
_cell.length_b   1.000
_cell.length_c   1.000
_cell.angle_alpha   90.00
_cell.angle_beta   90.00
_cell.angle_gamma   90.00
#
_symmetry.space_group_name_H-M   'P 1'
#
loop_
_entity.id
_entity.type
_entity.pdbx_description
1 polymer ?
#
loop_
_entity_poly.entity_id
_entity_poly.type
_entity_poly.pdbx_seq_one_letter_code
_entity_poly.pdbx_strand_id
1 'polypeptide(L)'
;GPILAGGDLQTNEGTVAGAIGSGRKAAWHIHRLLTGEDLFPAETVESVPLESIRFSAFNRVPRRDARLRHPGERLLDFEEVRLGLEERPRHAEALEESRRCFSCGSCTQCDICRANCPEAVLARRGDEYSFNYDYCKGCGLCQFECPRGVIVMEQL
;
A
#
# COMPACT_ATOMS: atom_id res chain seq x y z
N GLY A 1 -18.05 30.67 7.03
CA GLY A 1 -16.67 30.15 6.97
C GLY A 1 -16.56 29.11 5.88
N PRO A 2 -15.34 28.66 5.52
CA PRO A 2 -15.18 27.58 4.55
C PRO A 2 -15.82 26.28 5.08
N ILE A 3 -16.39 25.49 4.18
CA ILE A 3 -16.88 24.14 4.47
C ILE A 3 -15.74 23.16 4.17
N LEU A 4 -15.41 22.30 5.13
CA LEU A 4 -14.38 21.28 5.02
C LEU A 4 -15.05 19.91 5.17
N ALA A 5 -14.65 18.96 4.32
CA ALA A 5 -15.17 17.60 4.32
C ALA A 5 -14.01 16.62 4.24
N GLY A 6 -14.22 15.41 4.77
CA GLY A 6 -13.26 14.31 4.76
C GLY A 6 -13.96 12.97 4.88
N GLY A 7 -13.26 11.91 4.53
CA GLY A 7 -13.77 10.54 4.49
C GLY A 7 -14.38 10.17 3.14
N ASP A 8 -14.93 8.97 3.07
CA ASP A 8 -15.40 8.36 1.81
C ASP A 8 -16.54 9.14 1.14
N LEU A 9 -17.37 9.85 1.92
CA LEU A 9 -18.40 10.73 1.36
C LEU A 9 -17.82 11.82 0.44
N GLN A 10 -16.58 12.27 0.71
CA GLN A 10 -15.93 13.31 -0.08
C GLN A 10 -15.37 12.78 -1.40
N THR A 11 -14.73 11.62 -1.39
CA THR A 11 -13.96 11.13 -2.55
C THR A 11 -14.64 9.98 -3.28
N ASN A 12 -15.56 9.27 -2.63
CA ASN A 12 -16.22 8.06 -3.12
C ASN A 12 -15.20 7.01 -3.63
N GLU A 13 -14.04 6.93 -2.97
CA GLU A 13 -12.98 5.97 -3.32
C GLU A 13 -13.36 4.53 -2.95
N GLY A 14 -14.29 4.35 -2.00
CA GLY A 14 -14.84 3.05 -1.63
C GLY A 14 -13.86 2.16 -0.85
N THR A 15 -12.74 2.72 -0.38
CA THR A 15 -11.74 2.00 0.41
C THR A 15 -11.47 2.69 1.75
N VAL A 16 -11.19 1.87 2.78
CA VAL A 16 -10.82 2.39 4.11
C VAL A 16 -9.56 3.26 4.02
N ALA A 17 -8.58 2.86 3.20
CA ALA A 17 -7.35 3.63 3.01
C ALA A 17 -7.62 5.00 2.36
N GLY A 18 -8.47 5.05 1.34
CA GLY A 18 -8.92 6.29 0.71
C GLY A 18 -9.62 7.23 1.68
N ALA A 19 -10.56 6.70 2.48
CA ALA A 19 -11.26 7.48 3.50
C ALA A 19 -10.31 8.07 4.55
N ILE A 20 -9.32 7.30 5.03
CA ILE A 20 -8.28 7.79 5.96
C ILE A 20 -7.43 8.88 5.29
N GLY A 21 -7.02 8.67 4.03
CA GLY A 21 -6.26 9.65 3.25
C GLY A 21 -7.02 10.97 3.06
N SER A 22 -8.30 10.90 2.71
CA SER A 22 -9.19 12.06 2.62
C SER A 22 -9.33 12.77 3.97
N GLY A 23 -9.58 12.04 5.06
CA GLY A 23 -9.67 12.61 6.41
C GLY A 23 -8.38 13.34 6.82
N ARG A 24 -7.21 12.79 6.48
CA ARG A 24 -5.92 13.44 6.73
C ARG A 24 -5.77 14.74 5.94
N LYS A 25 -6.13 14.75 4.65
CA LYS A 25 -6.13 15.98 3.82
C LYS A 25 -7.04 17.05 4.41
N ALA A 26 -8.23 16.66 4.87
CA ALA A 26 -9.15 17.57 5.56
C ALA A 26 -8.52 18.16 6.84
N ALA A 27 -7.86 17.32 7.65
CA ALA A 27 -7.16 17.77 8.85
C ALA A 27 -6.02 18.76 8.53
N TRP A 28 -5.26 18.55 7.45
CA TRP A 28 -4.24 19.51 7.00
C TRP A 28 -4.85 20.85 6.57
N HIS A 29 -5.99 20.84 5.86
CA HIS A 29 -6.70 22.08 5.53
C HIS A 29 -7.19 22.82 6.79
N ILE A 30 -7.74 22.09 7.77
CA ILE A 30 -8.16 22.68 9.07
C ILE A 30 -6.95 23.31 9.76
N HIS A 31 -5.83 22.59 9.87
CA HIS A 31 -4.61 23.07 10.49
C HIS A 31 -4.15 24.38 9.85
N ARG A 32 -4.00 24.37 8.52
CA ARG A 32 -3.57 25.55 7.75
C ARG A 32 -4.51 26.74 7.92
N LEU A 33 -5.82 26.52 8.00
CA LEU A 33 -6.80 27.59 8.23
C LEU A 33 -6.66 28.22 9.62
N LEU A 34 -6.37 27.41 10.64
CA LEU A 34 -6.29 27.85 12.03
C LEU A 34 -4.92 28.46 12.40
N THR A 35 -3.84 27.93 11.83
CA THR A 35 -2.46 28.28 12.24
C THR A 35 -1.68 29.06 11.18
N GLY A 36 -2.11 28.98 9.91
CA GLY A 36 -1.34 29.48 8.76
C GLY A 36 -0.20 28.57 8.31
N GLU A 37 0.10 27.49 9.04
CA GLU A 37 1.15 26.53 8.71
C GLU A 37 0.67 25.50 7.68
N ASP A 38 1.50 25.21 6.67
CA ASP A 38 1.20 24.21 5.65
C ASP A 38 1.88 22.87 5.97
N LEU A 39 1.07 21.84 6.24
CA LEU A 39 1.52 20.47 6.53
C LEU A 39 1.36 19.52 5.34
N PHE A 40 0.96 20.02 4.16
CA PHE A 40 0.86 19.17 2.98
C PHE A 40 2.25 18.67 2.59
N PRO A 41 2.40 17.38 2.25
CA PRO A 41 3.68 16.84 1.80
C PRO A 41 4.09 17.51 0.48
N ALA A 42 5.38 17.79 0.33
CA ALA A 42 5.93 18.41 -0.87
C ALA A 42 5.80 17.50 -2.11
N GLU A 43 5.84 16.18 -1.92
CA GLU A 43 5.71 15.19 -2.97
C GLU A 43 4.56 14.23 -2.67
N THR A 44 3.76 13.97 -3.71
CA THR A 44 2.72 12.94 -3.69
C THR A 44 3.25 11.67 -4.33
N VAL A 45 3.29 10.58 -3.58
CA VAL A 45 3.57 9.26 -4.13
C VAL A 45 2.30 8.72 -4.78
N GLU A 46 2.37 8.35 -6.06
CA GLU A 46 1.27 7.68 -6.74
C GLU A 46 1.07 6.27 -6.18
N SER A 47 -0.18 5.92 -5.91
CA SER A 47 -0.54 4.56 -5.50
C SER A 47 -0.50 3.60 -6.69
N VAL A 48 0.05 2.40 -6.48
CA VAL A 48 -0.08 1.33 -7.48
C VAL A 48 -1.53 0.86 -7.54
N PRO A 49 -2.17 0.87 -8.73
CA PRO A 49 -3.55 0.41 -8.86
C PRO A 49 -3.65 -1.12 -8.69
N LEU A 50 -4.82 -1.59 -8.29
CA LEU A 50 -5.05 -3.00 -7.95
C LEU A 50 -4.74 -3.92 -9.15
N GLU A 51 -5.05 -3.46 -10.35
CA GLU A 51 -4.88 -4.16 -11.62
C GLU A 51 -3.41 -4.40 -11.96
N SER A 52 -2.49 -3.61 -11.39
CA SER A 52 -1.04 -3.76 -11.56
C SER A 52 -0.42 -4.78 -10.61
N ILE A 53 -1.20 -5.39 -9.71
CA ILE A 53 -0.73 -6.42 -8.78
C ILE A 53 -0.93 -7.80 -9.39
N ARG A 54 0.14 -8.59 -9.47
CA ARG A 54 0.07 -9.98 -9.97
C ARG A 54 -0.30 -10.95 -8.85
N PHE A 55 -1.59 -11.13 -8.61
CA PHE A 55 -2.07 -12.02 -7.56
C PHE A 55 -1.62 -13.48 -7.73
N SER A 56 -1.35 -13.95 -8.94
CA SER A 56 -0.84 -15.31 -9.19
C SER A 56 0.55 -15.56 -8.57
N ALA A 57 1.30 -14.51 -8.24
CA ALA A 57 2.59 -14.63 -7.56
C ALA A 57 2.46 -14.80 -6.03
N PHE A 58 1.23 -14.76 -5.48
CA PHE A 58 0.99 -14.81 -4.04
C PHE A 58 0.03 -15.94 -3.67
N ASN A 59 0.33 -16.62 -2.57
CA ASN A 59 -0.58 -17.59 -1.99
C ASN A 59 -1.74 -16.88 -1.28
N ARG A 60 -2.96 -17.38 -1.48
CA ARG A 60 -4.12 -16.91 -0.72
C ARG A 60 -4.02 -17.43 0.71
N VAL A 61 -3.79 -16.52 1.65
CA VAL A 61 -3.78 -16.81 3.09
C VAL A 61 -5.01 -16.16 3.73
N PRO A 62 -5.82 -16.92 4.49
CA PRO A 62 -6.98 -16.36 5.18
C PRO A 62 -6.55 -15.26 6.15
N ARG A 63 -7.43 -14.27 6.33
CA ARG A 63 -7.21 -13.19 7.29
C ARG A 63 -7.31 -13.72 8.72
N ARG A 64 -6.43 -13.20 9.59
CA ARG A 64 -6.60 -13.38 11.03
C ARG A 64 -7.77 -12.54 11.54
N ASP A 65 -8.68 -13.20 12.25
CA ASP A 65 -9.78 -12.52 12.90
C ASP A 65 -9.27 -11.75 14.11
N ALA A 66 -9.55 -10.44 14.13
CA ALA A 66 -9.21 -9.64 15.29
C ALA A 66 -10.14 -9.99 16.45
N ARG A 67 -9.61 -9.98 17.67
CA ARG A 67 -10.44 -10.18 18.86
C ARG A 67 -11.41 -9.01 19.01
N LEU A 68 -12.67 -9.32 19.29
CA LEU A 68 -13.71 -8.33 19.51
C LEU A 68 -14.24 -8.45 20.93
N ARG A 69 -14.59 -7.32 21.57
CA ARG A 69 -15.36 -7.33 22.83
C ARG A 69 -16.71 -8.02 22.63
N HIS A 70 -17.24 -8.64 23.68
CA HIS A 70 -18.53 -9.31 23.58
C HIS A 70 -19.64 -8.27 23.32
N PRO A 71 -20.63 -8.52 22.45
CA PRO A 71 -21.67 -7.54 22.12
C PRO A 71 -22.37 -6.91 23.33
N GLY A 72 -22.63 -7.71 24.37
CA GLY A 72 -23.23 -7.22 25.62
C GLY A 72 -22.38 -6.21 26.39
N GLU A 73 -21.05 -6.27 26.27
CA GLU A 73 -20.13 -5.33 26.91
C GLU A 73 -20.08 -3.99 26.17
N ARG A 74 -20.24 -4.02 24.83
CA ARG A 74 -20.18 -2.83 23.96
C ARG A 74 -21.33 -1.85 24.21
N LEU A 75 -22.38 -2.29 24.89
CA LEU A 75 -23.55 -1.46 25.23
C LEU A 75 -23.34 -0.67 26.53
N LEU A 76 -22.35 -1.05 27.32
CA LEU A 76 -22.16 -0.50 28.67
C LEU A 76 -21.26 0.74 28.69
N ASP A 77 -20.41 0.90 27.68
CA ASP A 77 -19.41 1.94 27.60
C ASP A 77 -18.99 2.23 26.14
N PHE A 78 -18.09 3.20 25.97
CA PHE A 78 -17.49 3.56 24.67
C PHE A 78 -16.04 3.05 24.53
N GLU A 79 -15.65 2.04 25.31
CA GLU A 79 -14.31 1.47 25.24
C GLU A 79 -14.11 0.70 23.92
N GLU A 80 -12.85 0.61 23.48
CA GLU A 80 -12.45 0.02 22.20
C GLU A 80 -13.07 -1.37 21.95
N VAL A 81 -13.74 -1.53 20.81
CA VAL A 81 -14.44 -2.78 20.47
C VAL A 81 -13.52 -3.78 19.80
N ARG A 82 -12.63 -3.31 18.91
CA ARG A 82 -11.69 -4.16 18.18
C ARG A 82 -10.38 -4.20 18.96
N LEU A 83 -10.22 -5.25 19.74
CA LEU A 83 -9.08 -5.46 20.64
C LEU A 83 -7.79 -5.91 19.94
N GLY A 84 -7.73 -5.79 18.60
CA GLY A 84 -6.55 -6.11 17.80
C GLY A 84 -6.22 -7.60 17.69
N LEU A 85 -4.96 -7.86 17.32
CA LEU A 85 -4.30 -9.18 17.37
C LEU A 85 -3.66 -9.34 18.76
N GLU A 86 -3.43 -10.57 19.22
CA GLU A 86 -2.88 -10.81 20.55
C GLU A 86 -1.44 -10.29 20.68
N GLU A 87 -1.21 -9.42 21.67
CA GLU A 87 0.08 -8.75 21.87
C GLU A 87 0.98 -9.46 22.91
N ARG A 88 1.31 -10.74 22.74
CA ARG A 88 2.22 -11.46 23.67
C ARG A 88 2.93 -12.67 23.04
N PRO A 89 4.13 -13.03 23.52
CA PRO A 89 5.37 -12.27 23.36
C PRO A 89 5.84 -12.20 21.87
N ARG A 90 6.63 -11.19 21.52
CA ARG A 90 7.19 -10.95 20.16
C ARG A 90 6.18 -10.66 19.04
N HIS A 91 4.92 -10.34 19.36
CA HIS A 91 3.89 -9.98 18.37
C HIS A 91 3.74 -11.01 17.24
N ALA A 92 3.77 -12.31 17.57
CA ALA A 92 3.79 -13.39 16.58
C ALA A 92 2.63 -13.32 15.58
N GLU A 93 1.41 -13.03 16.06
CA GLU A 93 0.24 -12.88 15.19
C GLU A 93 0.35 -11.69 14.24
N ALA A 94 0.86 -10.54 14.72
CA ALA A 94 1.07 -9.37 13.88
C ALA A 94 2.18 -9.61 12.84
N LEU A 95 3.25 -10.32 13.22
CA LEU A 95 4.31 -10.73 12.29
C LEU A 95 3.77 -11.67 11.21
N GLU A 96 2.89 -12.61 11.57
CA GLU A 96 2.26 -13.51 10.60
C GLU A 96 1.30 -12.75 9.67
N GLU A 97 0.43 -11.90 10.22
CA GLU A 97 -0.52 -11.09 9.44
C GLU A 97 0.21 -10.13 8.50
N SER A 98 1.31 -9.49 8.95
CA SER A 98 2.09 -8.57 8.10
C SER A 98 2.70 -9.25 6.88
N ARG A 99 3.00 -10.56 6.93
CA ARG A 99 3.50 -11.34 5.78
C ARG A 99 2.45 -11.53 4.68
N ARG A 100 1.17 -11.21 4.94
CA ARG A 100 0.12 -11.19 3.91
C ARG A 100 0.13 -9.91 3.08
N CYS A 101 0.90 -8.89 3.47
CA CYS A 101 1.08 -7.68 2.68
C CYS A 101 1.76 -8.01 1.34
N PHE A 102 1.22 -7.49 0.23
CA PHE A 102 1.80 -7.69 -1.09
C PHE A 102 3.07 -6.85 -1.32
N SER A 103 3.34 -5.85 -0.48
CA SER A 103 4.35 -4.80 -0.73
C SER A 103 4.16 -4.13 -2.09
N CYS A 104 2.90 -3.89 -2.48
CA CYS A 104 2.57 -3.16 -3.70
C CYS A 104 3.25 -1.78 -3.72
N GLY A 105 3.80 -1.38 -4.86
CA GLY A 105 4.53 -0.11 -4.98
C GLY A 105 5.94 -0.13 -4.38
N SER A 106 6.44 -1.26 -3.88
CA SER A 106 7.80 -1.37 -3.36
C SER A 106 8.53 -2.59 -3.91
N CYS A 107 9.75 -2.40 -4.42
CA CYS A 107 10.57 -3.51 -4.91
C CYS A 107 11.13 -4.31 -3.73
N THR A 108 10.77 -5.59 -3.63
CA THR A 108 11.34 -6.51 -2.63
C THR A 108 12.44 -7.40 -3.22
N GLN A 109 12.93 -7.05 -4.40
CA GLN A 109 13.93 -7.80 -5.13
C GLN A 109 13.64 -9.31 -5.28
N CYS A 110 12.43 -9.65 -5.69
CA CYS A 110 12.00 -11.05 -5.86
C CYS A 110 12.58 -11.76 -7.10
N ASP A 111 13.38 -11.08 -7.93
CA ASP A 111 13.99 -11.58 -9.16
C ASP A 111 13.05 -12.08 -10.27
N ILE A 112 11.72 -12.01 -10.11
CA ILE A 112 10.76 -12.40 -11.14
C ILE A 112 10.98 -11.62 -12.46
N CYS A 113 11.24 -10.32 -12.38
CA CYS A 113 11.54 -9.48 -13.54
C CYS A 113 12.83 -9.91 -14.27
N ARG A 114 13.83 -10.40 -13.53
CA ARG A 114 15.09 -10.94 -14.09
C ARG A 114 14.86 -12.28 -14.76
N ALA A 115 14.13 -13.18 -14.11
CA ALA A 115 13.85 -14.52 -14.63
C ALA A 115 13.04 -14.48 -15.94
N ASN A 116 12.17 -13.48 -16.11
CA ASN A 116 11.30 -13.36 -17.28
C ASN A 116 11.87 -12.44 -18.38
N CYS A 117 13.06 -11.87 -18.21
CA CYS A 117 13.67 -11.05 -19.25
C CYS A 117 14.43 -11.94 -20.25
N PRO A 118 13.97 -12.05 -21.52
CA PRO A 118 14.63 -12.91 -22.52
C PRO A 118 16.04 -12.45 -22.87
N GLU A 119 16.29 -11.14 -22.78
CA GLU A 119 17.58 -10.51 -23.09
C GLU A 119 18.49 -10.37 -21.86
N ALA A 120 18.03 -10.81 -20.68
CA ALA A 120 18.75 -10.73 -19.42
C ALA A 120 19.31 -9.33 -19.06
N VAL A 121 18.60 -8.25 -19.39
CA VAL A 121 19.11 -6.87 -19.24
C VAL A 121 19.06 -6.31 -17.82
N LEU A 122 18.43 -7.02 -16.88
CA LEU A 122 18.27 -6.56 -15.50
C LEU A 122 19.38 -7.13 -14.60
N ALA A 123 20.10 -6.24 -13.93
CA ALA A 123 21.15 -6.58 -12.96
C ALA A 123 20.86 -5.97 -11.58
N ARG A 124 21.17 -6.69 -10.50
CA ARG A 124 21.09 -6.16 -9.14
C ARG A 124 22.21 -5.14 -8.90
N ARG A 125 21.88 -4.02 -8.28
CA ARG A 125 22.81 -2.96 -7.86
C ARG A 125 22.43 -2.52 -6.45
N GLY A 126 23.04 -3.15 -5.44
CA GLY A 126 22.65 -2.93 -4.05
C GLY A 126 21.18 -3.30 -3.82
N ASP A 127 20.39 -2.31 -3.39
CA ASP A 127 18.97 -2.47 -3.08
C ASP A 127 18.05 -2.27 -4.31
N GLU A 128 18.61 -1.99 -5.49
CA GLU A 128 17.87 -1.67 -6.72
C GLU A 128 18.22 -2.60 -7.90
N TYR A 129 17.46 -2.45 -8.99
CA TYR A 129 17.78 -3.06 -10.29
C TYR A 129 18.17 -2.00 -11.30
N SER A 130 19.25 -2.25 -12.04
CA SER A 130 19.63 -1.46 -13.22
C SER A 130 19.24 -2.19 -14.50
N PHE A 131 18.80 -1.43 -15.51
CA PHE A 131 18.47 -1.93 -16.84
C PHE A 131 19.60 -1.60 -17.82
N ASN A 132 20.06 -2.57 -18.60
CA ASN A 132 20.91 -2.33 -19.76
C ASN A 132 20.04 -2.01 -20.98
N TYR A 133 19.84 -0.72 -21.25
CA TYR A 133 18.97 -0.25 -22.32
C TYR A 133 19.52 -0.53 -23.73
N ASP A 134 20.84 -0.71 -23.90
CA ASP A 134 21.44 -1.02 -25.21
C ASP A 134 20.96 -2.38 -25.76
N TYR A 135 20.63 -3.31 -24.86
CA TYR A 135 20.15 -4.64 -25.21
C TYR A 135 18.63 -4.80 -25.02
N CYS A 136 17.98 -3.84 -24.35
CA CYS A 136 16.56 -3.90 -24.09
C CYS A 136 15.76 -3.79 -25.41
N LYS A 137 14.89 -4.77 -25.67
CA LYS A 137 13.99 -4.76 -26.84
C LYS A 137 12.61 -4.18 -26.57
N GLY A 138 12.36 -3.65 -25.37
CA GLY A 138 11.09 -3.02 -25.03
C GLY A 138 9.88 -3.97 -24.94
N CYS A 139 10.09 -5.28 -24.75
CA CYS A 139 9.00 -6.27 -24.75
C CYS A 139 8.00 -6.14 -23.58
N GLY A 140 8.33 -5.39 -22.52
CA GLY A 140 7.44 -5.19 -21.37
C GLY A 140 7.24 -6.38 -20.45
N LEU A 141 7.87 -7.54 -20.68
CA LEU A 141 7.69 -8.73 -19.85
C LEU A 141 8.07 -8.50 -18.38
N CYS A 142 9.13 -7.74 -18.12
CA CYS A 142 9.54 -7.40 -16.75
C CYS A 142 8.49 -6.52 -16.02
N GLN A 143 7.84 -5.60 -16.75
CA GLN A 143 6.74 -4.79 -16.26
C GLN A 143 5.53 -5.67 -15.96
N PHE A 144 5.13 -6.49 -16.95
CA PHE A 144 3.99 -7.38 -16.86
C PHE A 144 4.14 -8.33 -15.67
N GLU A 145 5.25 -9.06 -15.58
CA GLU A 145 5.50 -10.09 -14.56
C GLU A 145 5.82 -9.51 -13.17
N CYS A 146 6.00 -8.20 -13.02
CA CYS A 146 6.26 -7.61 -11.72
C CYS A 146 5.04 -7.79 -10.79
N PRO A 147 5.16 -8.53 -9.67
CA PRO A 147 4.00 -8.80 -8.84
C PRO A 147 3.53 -7.60 -8.01
N ARG A 148 4.35 -6.55 -7.94
CA ARG A 148 4.16 -5.39 -7.09
C ARG A 148 3.91 -4.11 -7.87
N GLY A 149 3.85 -4.19 -9.21
CA GLY A 149 3.58 -3.06 -10.09
C GLY A 149 4.62 -1.93 -10.02
N VAL A 150 5.90 -2.25 -9.77
CA VAL A 150 6.95 -1.23 -9.55
C VAL A 150 7.79 -0.91 -10.78
N ILE A 151 7.62 -1.69 -11.85
CA ILE A 151 8.28 -1.43 -13.13
C ILE A 151 7.23 -0.77 -14.03
N VAL A 152 7.62 0.31 -14.69
CA VAL A 152 6.80 1.03 -15.67
C VAL A 152 7.53 1.07 -17.00
N MET A 153 6.78 1.05 -18.09
CA MET A 153 7.32 1.27 -19.43
C MET A 153 7.12 2.74 -19.79
N GLU A 154 8.18 3.43 -20.17
CA GLU A 154 8.06 4.79 -20.72
C GLU A 154 7.35 4.72 -22.07
N GLN A 155 6.34 5.57 -22.25
CA GLN A 155 5.73 5.82 -23.55
C GLN A 155 6.50 6.98 -24.20
N LEU A 156 7.07 6.74 -25.38
CA LEU A 156 7.68 7.77 -26.23
C LEU A 156 6.61 8.59 -26.96
#